data_AF-A0A7D8EQQ5-F1
#
_entry.id   AF-A0A7D8EQQ5-F1
#
_cell.length_a   1.000
_cell.length_b   1.000
_cell.length_c   1.000
_cell.angle_alpha   90.00
_cell.angle_beta   90.00
_cell.angle_gamma   90.00
#
_symmetry.space_group_name_H-M   'P 1'
#
loop_
_entity.id
_entity.type
_entity.pdbx_description
1 polymer ?
#
loop_
_entity_poly.entity_id
_entity_poly.type
_entity_poly.pdbx_seq_one_letter_code
_entity_poly.pdbx_strand_id
1 'polypeptide(L)' 'MANSAQSQLVFLPYVSAVDPEGYQVTRWIREAENRLLDSVKEALDEAGVEWIDTRTKERSKPATTDSVEGSDNA' A
#
# COMPACT_ATOMS: atom_id res chain seq x y z
N MET A 1 18.20 12.54 -23.11
CA MET A 1 16.84 12.76 -22.58
C MET A 1 16.84 12.19 -21.17
N ALA A 2 16.64 13.03 -20.15
CA ALA A 2 16.50 12.53 -18.79
C ALA A 2 15.18 11.75 -18.74
N ASN A 3 15.26 10.42 -18.65
CA ASN A 3 14.12 9.63 -18.18
C ASN A 3 13.96 10.02 -16.71
N SER A 4 13.14 11.02 -16.42
CA SER A 4 12.57 11.17 -15.09
C SER A 4 11.84 9.85 -14.81
N ALA A 5 12.47 8.98 -14.03
CA ALA A 5 11.87 7.73 -13.58
C ALA A 5 10.57 8.11 -12.87
N GLN A 6 9.46 7.98 -13.58
CA GLN A 6 8.14 8.21 -13.00
C GLN A 6 7.99 7.17 -11.90
N SER A 7 7.96 7.61 -10.64
CA SER A 7 7.68 6.72 -9.50
C SER A 7 6.39 5.98 -9.80
N GLN A 8 6.47 4.65 -9.93
CA GLN A 8 5.31 3.82 -10.15
C GLN A 8 4.63 3.62 -8.79
N LEU A 9 3.40 4.12 -8.68
CA LEU A 9 2.53 3.91 -7.52
C LEU A 9 1.55 2.77 -7.82
N VAL A 10 1.53 1.75 -6.97
CA VAL A 10 0.66 0.59 -7.10
C VAL A 10 -0.42 0.59 -6.01
N PHE A 11 -1.66 0.35 -6.41
CA PHE A 11 -2.74 0.09 -5.46
C PHE A 11 -2.81 -1.41 -5.20
N LEU A 12 -2.63 -1.81 -3.95
CA LEU A 12 -2.70 -3.22 -3.59
C LEU A 12 -4.13 -3.76 -3.76
N PRO A 13 -4.26 -5.03 -4.19
CA PRO A 13 -5.56 -5.67 -4.33
C PRO A 13 -6.28 -5.71 -2.98
N TYR A 14 -7.59 -5.51 -3.01
CA TYR A 14 -8.40 -5.58 -1.81
C TYR A 14 -8.56 -7.04 -1.35
N VAL A 15 -8.08 -7.33 -0.14
CA VAL A 15 -8.29 -8.60 0.57
C VAL A 15 -9.17 -8.34 1.78
N SER A 16 -10.15 -9.20 2.07
CA SER A 16 -11.00 -9.00 3.25
C SER A 16 -10.23 -9.21 4.55
N ALA A 17 -10.63 -8.49 5.60
CA ALA A 17 -10.14 -8.74 6.94
C ALA A 17 -10.50 -10.15 7.41
N VAL A 18 -9.66 -10.72 8.28
CA VAL A 18 -9.93 -12.01 8.92
C VAL A 18 -11.03 -11.80 9.96
N ASP A 19 -12.15 -12.52 9.78
CA ASP A 19 -13.24 -12.56 10.75
C ASP A 19 -12.98 -13.69 11.78
N PRO A 20 -12.78 -13.37 13.07
CA PRO A 20 -12.53 -14.35 14.12
C PRO A 20 -13.78 -15.15 14.54
N GLU A 21 -14.97 -14.76 14.10
CA GLU A 21 -16.22 -15.50 14.35
C GLU A 21 -16.70 -16.28 13.10
N GLY A 22 -16.11 -16.00 11.94
CA GLY A 22 -16.41 -16.67 10.69
C GLY A 22 -16.01 -18.15 10.66
N TYR A 23 -16.57 -18.87 9.67
CA TYR A 23 -16.25 -20.28 9.39
C TYR A 23 -14.74 -20.50 9.29
N GLN A 24 -14.24 -21.58 9.92
CA GLN A 24 -12.80 -21.87 10.01
C GLN A 24 -12.10 -21.87 8.64
N VAL A 25 -12.72 -22.49 7.62
CA VAL A 25 -12.15 -22.54 6.26
C VAL A 25 -12.03 -21.14 5.67
N THR A 26 -13.05 -20.31 5.80
CA THR A 26 -13.03 -18.92 5.33
C THR A 26 -11.94 -18.13 6.04
N ARG A 27 -11.78 -18.32 7.35
CA ARG A 27 -10.73 -17.67 8.13
C ARG A 27 -9.34 -18.02 7.63
N TRP A 28 -9.04 -19.31 7.43
CA TRP A 28 -7.75 -19.76 6.93
C TRP A 28 -7.44 -19.22 5.53
N ILE A 29 -8.44 -19.15 4.65
CA ILE A 29 -8.28 -18.55 3.33
C ILE A 29 -7.92 -17.07 3.48
N ARG A 30 -8.64 -16.31 4.30
CA ARG A 30 -8.32 -14.88 4.52
C ARG A 30 -6.95 -14.68 5.15
N GLU A 31 -6.55 -15.53 6.09
CA GLU A 31 -5.20 -15.48 6.67
C GLU A 31 -4.12 -15.71 5.61
N ALA A 32 -4.31 -16.69 4.71
CA ALA A 32 -3.39 -16.96 3.62
C ALA A 32 -3.32 -15.79 2.61
N GLU A 33 -4.47 -15.22 2.23
CA GLU A 33 -4.51 -14.05 1.34
C GLU A 33 -3.80 -12.84 1.96
N ASN A 34 -4.01 -12.57 3.26
CA ASN A 34 -3.32 -11.46 3.93
C ASN A 34 -1.81 -11.69 4.01
N ARG A 35 -1.35 -12.92 4.29
CA ARG A 35 0.09 -13.25 4.27
C ARG A 35 0.71 -13.08 2.88
N LEU A 36 -0.01 -13.47 1.82
CA LEU A 36 0.45 -13.25 0.45
C LEU A 36 0.56 -11.75 0.14
N LEU A 37 -0.40 -10.95 0.61
CA LEU A 37 -0.37 -9.50 0.43
C LEU A 37 0.84 -8.87 1.13
N ASP A 38 1.19 -9.34 2.32
CA ASP A 38 2.38 -8.88 3.04
C ASP A 38 3.67 -9.21 2.29
N SER A 39 3.80 -10.42 1.72
CA SER A 39 4.95 -10.75 0.86
C SER A 39 5.01 -9.91 -0.42
N VAL A 40 3.86 -9.51 -0.97
CA VAL A 40 3.82 -8.58 -2.11
C VAL A 40 4.30 -7.19 -1.70
N LYS A 41 3.93 -6.70 -0.50
CA LYS A 41 4.44 -5.42 0.03
C LYS A 41 5.96 -5.43 0.13
N GLU A 42 6.52 -6.49 0.73
CA GLU A 42 7.97 -6.67 0.85
C GLU A 42 8.67 -6.67 -0.51
N ALA A 43 8.13 -7.42 -1.49
CA ALA A 43 8.70 -7.44 -2.84
C ALA A 43 8.62 -6.07 -3.55
N LEU A 44 7.56 -5.29 -3.32
CA LEU A 44 7.44 -3.93 -3.85
C LEU A 44 8.43 -2.99 -3.18
N ASP A 45 8.65 -3.11 -1.87
CA ASP A 45 9.64 -2.35 -1.12
C ASP A 45 11.07 -2.66 -1.61
N GLU A 46 11.41 -3.93 -1.82
CA GLU A 46 12.68 -4.36 -2.41
C GLU A 46 12.88 -3.83 -3.84
N ALA A 47 11.79 -3.74 -4.62
CA ALA A 47 11.81 -3.18 -5.97
C ALA A 47 11.81 -1.64 -5.99
N GLY A 48 11.69 -0.97 -4.84
CA GLY A 48 11.59 0.49 -4.73
C GLY A 48 10.29 1.06 -5.28
N VAL A 49 9.24 0.25 -5.39
CA VAL A 49 7.92 0.62 -5.92
C VAL A 49 7.05 1.12 -4.79
N GLU A 50 6.42 2.27 -4.98
CA GLU A 50 5.51 2.84 -3.99
C GLU A 50 4.17 2.10 -4.03
N TRP A 51 3.57 1.86 -2.86
CA TRP A 51 2.28 1.18 -2.78
C TRP A 51 1.33 1.78 -1.75
N ILE A 52 0.03 1.55 -1.98
CA ILE A 52 -1.05 1.90 -1.05
C ILE A 52 -1.90 0.66 -0.79
N ASP A 53 -2.00 0.27 0.48
CA ASP A 53 -2.98 -0.70 0.95
C ASP A 53 -4.34 0.00 1.06
N THR A 54 -5.24 -0.32 0.14
CA THR A 54 -6.56 0.33 0.07
C THR A 54 -7.47 -0.03 1.26
N ARG A 55 -7.21 -1.16 1.92
CA ARG A 55 -7.97 -1.68 3.07
C ARG A 55 -7.57 -0.95 4.35
N THR A 56 -6.27 -0.86 4.64
CA THR A 56 -5.76 -0.24 5.88
C THR A 56 -5.43 1.23 5.74
N LYS A 57 -5.34 1.74 4.50
CA LYS A 57 -4.79 3.07 4.14
C LYS A 57 -3.29 3.21 4.42
N GLU A 58 -2.62 2.12 4.71
CA GLU A 58 -1.15 2.06 4.83
C GLU A 58 -0.50 2.40 3.49
N ARG A 59 0.68 3.02 3.56
CA ARG A 59 1.46 3.45 2.40
C ARG A 59 2.92 3.13 2.65
N SER A 60 3.66 2.73 1.61
CA SER A 60 5.11 2.46 1.75
C SER A 60 5.94 3.72 1.96
N LYS A 61 5.43 4.87 1.53
CA LYS A 61 6.00 6.19 1.82
C LYS A 61 4.95 7.10 2.43
N PRO A 62 5.36 8.02 3.33
CA PRO A 62 4.47 9.03 3.84
C PRO A 62 3.82 9.80 2.68
N ALA A 63 2.57 10.21 2.87
CA ALA A 63 1.93 11.12 1.94
C ALA A 63 2.85 12.33 1.77
N THR A 64 3.26 12.65 0.54
CA THR A 64 3.76 13.99 0.24
C THR A 64 2.60 14.92 0.56
N THR A 65 2.61 15.50 1.76
CA THR A 65 1.87 16.73 2.01
C THR A 65 2.39 17.69 0.96
N ASP A 66 1.49 18.21 0.11
CA ASP A 66 1.75 19.42 -0.62
C ASP A 66 2.26 20.43 0.40
N SER A 67 3.57 20.66 0.41
CA SER A 67 4.14 21.88 0.92
C SER A 67 3.59 22.97 0.01
N VAL A 68 2.37 23.43 0.31
CA VAL A 68 1.91 24.74 -0.12
C VAL A 68 2.82 25.70 0.63
N GLU A 69 3.97 26.00 0.02
CA GLU A 69 4.65 27.27 0.16
C GLU A 69 3.66 28.36 -0.28
N GLY A 70 2.75 28.71 0.62
CA GLY A 70 2.07 30.00 0.61
C GLY A 70 3.08 31.04 1.06
N SER A 71 3.99 31.38 0.15
CA SER A 71 4.71 32.64 0.19
C SER A 71 3.67 33.76 0.19
N ASP A 72 3.45 34.40 1.33
CA ASP A 72 2.81 35.72 1.37
C ASP A 72 3.80 36.69 1.98
N ASN A 73 4.53 37.34 1.08
CA ASN A 73 5.43 38.44 1.35
C ASN A 73 4.70 39.70 0.88
N ALA A 74 4.03 40.39 1.80
CA ALA A 74 3.55 41.76 1.64
C ALA A 74 3.38 42.43 3.01
#